data_AF-A0A7V8SXT3-F1
#
_entry.id   AF-A0A7V8SXT3-F1
#
_cell.length_a   1.000
_cell.length_b   1.000
_cell.length_c   1.000
_cell.angle_alpha   90.00
_cell.angle_beta   90.00
_cell.angle_gamma   90.00
#
_symmetry.space_group_name_H-M   'P 1'
#
loop_
_entity.id
_entity.type
_entity.pdbx_description
1 polymer ?
#
loop_
_entity_poly.entity_id
_entity_poly.type
_entity_poly.pdbx_seq_one_letter_code
_entity_poly.pdbx_strand_id
1 'polypeptide(L)'
;MRAAIRGAVPREATETISYQIPAFKHKGILVWFAAFSDHCSLFPTAALIEQFQKELKGFSTSKGTIHFPLNKPLPVALIKKIVKARVAQHAAKPTR
;
A
#
# COMPACT_ATOMS: atom_id res chain seq x y z
N MET A 1 -8.27 -6.30 -1.26
CA MET A 1 -7.31 -5.18 -1.00
C MET A 1 -7.58 -4.49 0.34
N ARG A 2 -8.72 -3.82 0.51
CA ARG A 2 -9.08 -3.02 1.71
C ARG A 2 -8.89 -3.77 3.03
N ALA A 3 -9.46 -4.97 3.16
CA ALA A 3 -9.34 -5.79 4.38
C ALA A 3 -7.88 -6.19 4.71
N ALA A 4 -7.06 -6.43 3.67
CA ALA A 4 -5.64 -6.75 3.84
C ALA A 4 -4.88 -5.55 4.44
N ILE A 5 -5.15 -4.35 3.93
CA ILE A 5 -4.55 -3.11 4.41
C ILE A 5 -5.04 -2.83 5.83
N ARG A 6 -6.35 -2.94 6.11
CA ARG A 6 -6.94 -2.75 7.43
C ARG A 6 -6.31 -3.65 8.49
N GLY A 7 -5.95 -4.88 8.15
CA GLY A 7 -5.28 -5.81 9.05
C GLY A 7 -3.77 -5.57 9.23
N ALA A 8 -3.15 -4.68 8.45
CA ALA A 8 -1.74 -4.32 8.56
C ALA A 8 -1.51 -2.92 9.10
N VAL A 9 -2.47 -2.02 8.97
CA VAL A 9 -2.43 -0.69 9.59
C VAL A 9 -2.76 -0.79 11.09
N PRO A 10 -2.26 0.15 11.91
CA PRO A 10 -2.64 0.25 13.32
C PRO A 10 -4.13 0.56 13.47
N ARG A 11 -4.73 0.22 14.63
CA ARG A 11 -6.15 0.51 14.92
C ARG A 11 -6.50 1.98 14.80
N GLU A 12 -5.52 2.83 15.05
CA GLU A 12 -5.61 4.29 15.03
C GLU A 12 -5.48 4.87 13.61
N ALA A 13 -5.30 4.02 12.59
CA ALA A 13 -5.44 4.43 11.19
C ALA A 13 -6.91 4.50 10.79
N THR A 14 -7.27 5.58 10.12
CA THR A 14 -8.59 5.89 9.59
C THR A 14 -8.57 5.82 8.07
N GLU A 15 -9.61 5.27 7.48
CA GLU A 15 -9.81 5.30 6.04
C GLU A 15 -10.33 6.68 5.62
N THR A 16 -9.70 7.27 4.61
CA THR A 16 -10.05 8.57 4.06
C THR A 16 -10.08 8.49 2.54
N ILE A 17 -10.68 9.47 1.90
CA ILE A 17 -10.66 9.60 0.44
C ILE A 17 -9.82 10.84 0.14
N SER A 18 -8.78 10.69 -0.66
CA SER A 18 -7.88 11.77 -1.03
C SER A 18 -7.61 11.69 -2.53
N TYR A 19 -7.73 12.82 -3.24
CA TYR A 19 -7.68 12.87 -4.71
C TYR A 19 -8.67 11.89 -5.38
N GLN A 20 -9.87 11.74 -4.80
CA GLN A 20 -10.89 10.75 -5.21
C GLN A 20 -10.45 9.27 -5.12
N ILE A 21 -9.32 8.98 -4.46
CA ILE A 21 -8.81 7.62 -4.28
C ILE A 21 -8.90 7.25 -2.79
N PRO A 22 -9.41 6.04 -2.46
CA PRO A 22 -9.37 5.52 -1.11
C PRO A 22 -7.94 5.41 -0.56
N ALA A 23 -7.75 5.90 0.65
CA ALA A 23 -6.45 5.95 1.31
C ALA A 23 -6.57 5.61 2.79
N PHE A 24 -5.51 5.05 3.36
CA PHE A 24 -5.39 4.92 4.82
C PHE A 24 -4.54 6.06 5.36
N LYS A 25 -5.11 6.80 6.31
CA LYS A 25 -4.47 7.90 7.04
C LYS A 25 -4.26 7.49 8.50
N HIS A 26 -3.14 7.87 9.08
CA HIS A 26 -2.92 7.78 10.52
C HIS A 26 -2.39 9.13 11.02
N LYS A 27 -1.07 9.31 11.17
CA LYS A 27 -0.42 10.62 11.37
C LYS A 27 -0.20 11.41 10.07
N GLY A 28 -0.46 10.75 8.94
CA GLY A 28 -0.39 11.26 7.57
C GLY A 28 -0.96 10.21 6.64
N ILE A 29 -0.97 10.46 5.32
CA ILE A 29 -1.41 9.41 4.38
C ILE A 29 -0.33 8.33 4.29
N LEU A 30 -0.72 7.11 4.68
CA LEU A 30 0.13 5.93 4.65
C LEU A 30 0.19 5.40 3.23
N VAL A 31 -0.97 5.06 2.66
CA VAL A 31 -1.07 4.34 1.39
C VAL A 31 -2.38 4.68 0.69
N TRP A 32 -2.31 4.91 -0.62
CA TRP A 32 -3.49 4.96 -1.48
C TRP A 32 -3.68 3.61 -2.17
N PHE A 33 -4.93 3.24 -2.42
CA PHE A 33 -5.26 2.05 -3.19
C PHE A 33 -6.44 2.35 -4.11
N ALA A 34 -6.33 1.92 -5.35
CA ALA A 34 -7.37 2.00 -6.36
C ALA A 34 -7.71 0.58 -6.83
N ALA A 35 -8.99 0.30 -7.00
CA ALA A 35 -9.47 -0.92 -7.62
C ALA A 35 -10.00 -0.57 -9.00
N PHE A 36 -9.40 -1.13 -10.04
CA PHE A 36 -9.86 -1.10 -11.42
C PHE A 36 -10.52 -2.43 -11.78
N SER A 37 -11.24 -2.47 -12.90
CA SER A 37 -11.93 -3.67 -13.38
C SER A 37 -10.99 -4.86 -13.59
N ASP A 38 -9.79 -4.61 -14.13
CA ASP A 38 -8.82 -5.66 -14.47
C ASP A 38 -7.71 -5.85 -13.42
N HIS A 39 -7.45 -4.84 -12.59
CA HIS A 39 -6.32 -4.84 -11.66
C HIS A 39 -6.56 -3.95 -10.45
N CYS A 40 -5.86 -4.22 -9.35
CA CYS A 40 -5.79 -3.34 -8.19
C CYS A 40 -4.44 -2.61 -8.16
N SER A 41 -4.47 -1.29 -8.05
CA SER A 41 -3.28 -0.44 -7.95
C SER A 41 -3.04 -0.01 -6.50
N LEU A 42 -1.83 -0.20 -6.00
CA LEU A 42 -1.39 0.21 -4.67
C LEU A 42 -0.28 1.24 -4.77
N PHE A 43 -0.36 2.30 -3.97
CA PHE A 43 0.62 3.39 -3.96
C PHE A 43 1.30 3.48 -2.59
N PRO A 44 2.31 2.63 -2.32
CA PRO A 44 3.00 2.60 -1.03
C PRO A 44 4.20 3.55 -0.94
N THR A 45 4.51 4.31 -1.99
CA THR A 45 5.71 5.17 -2.21
C THR A 45 6.88 4.43 -2.87
N ALA A 46 7.68 5.15 -3.69
CA ALA A 46 8.82 4.59 -4.42
C ALA A 46 9.86 3.89 -3.53
N ALA A 47 10.20 4.48 -2.38
CA ALA A 47 11.15 3.89 -1.43
C ALA A 47 10.73 2.49 -0.93
N LEU A 48 9.42 2.24 -0.78
CA LEU A 48 8.95 0.89 -0.43
C LEU A 48 9.04 -0.06 -1.61
N ILE A 49 8.77 0.41 -2.83
CA ILE A 49 8.89 -0.43 -4.02
C ILE A 49 10.34 -0.87 -4.22
N GLU A 50 11.30 0.01 -4.00
CA GLU A 50 12.73 -0.32 -4.05
C GLU A 50 13.09 -1.36 -2.97
N GLN A 51 12.60 -1.17 -1.74
CA GLN A 51 12.86 -2.11 -0.64
C GLN A 51 12.22 -3.49 -0.88
N PHE A 52 11.03 -3.53 -1.49
CA PHE A 52 10.30 -4.75 -1.81
C PHE A 52 10.49 -5.21 -3.27
N GLN A 53 11.42 -4.63 -4.02
CA GLN A 53 11.60 -4.90 -5.46
C GLN A 53 11.85 -6.38 -5.74
N LYS A 54 12.55 -7.07 -4.82
CA LYS A 54 12.81 -8.51 -4.89
C LYS A 54 11.52 -9.35 -4.79
N GLU A 55 10.60 -9.00 -3.89
CA GLU A 55 9.31 -9.69 -3.76
C GLU A 55 8.33 -9.27 -4.87
N LEU A 56 8.53 -8.07 -5.44
CA LEU A 56 7.70 -7.51 -6.51
C LEU A 56 8.15 -7.94 -7.92
N LYS A 57 9.29 -8.62 -8.08
CA LYS A 57 9.81 -9.07 -9.39
C LYS A 57 8.83 -9.89 -10.23
N GLY A 58 7.84 -10.53 -9.61
CA GLY A 58 6.78 -11.30 -10.29
C GLY A 58 5.49 -10.52 -10.59
N PHE A 59 5.44 -9.23 -10.24
CA PHE A 59 4.28 -8.36 -10.39
C PHE A 59 4.62 -7.12 -11.22
N SER A 60 3.61 -6.51 -11.84
CA SER A 60 3.80 -5.26 -12.57
C SER A 60 3.92 -4.09 -11.58
N THR A 61 5.09 -3.45 -11.52
CA THR A 61 5.31 -2.24 -10.72
C THR A 61 5.74 -1.07 -11.60
N SER A 62 5.17 0.10 -11.35
CA SER A 62 5.55 1.40 -11.92
C SER A 62 6.26 2.28 -10.89
N LYS A 63 6.78 3.45 -11.32
CA LYS A 63 7.37 4.46 -10.42
C LYS A 63 6.38 4.87 -9.32
N GLY A 64 6.48 4.24 -8.15
CA GLY A 64 5.64 4.53 -6.98
C GLY A 64 4.32 3.74 -6.88
N THR A 65 4.02 2.87 -7.85
CA THR A 65 2.75 2.12 -7.89
C THR A 65 2.97 0.63 -8.15
N ILE A 66 2.17 -0.22 -7.53
CA ILE A 66 2.15 -1.67 -7.76
C ILE A 66 0.81 -2.04 -8.36
N HIS A 67 0.82 -2.69 -9.52
CA HIS A 67 -0.36 -3.24 -10.17
C HIS A 67 -0.48 -4.72 -9.85
N PHE A 68 -1.55 -5.07 -9.17
CA PHE A 68 -1.93 -6.44 -8.87
C PHE A 68 -2.99 -6.89 -9.87
N PRO A 69 -2.69 -7.84 -10.76
CA PRO A 69 -3.69 -8.37 -11.69
C PRO A 69 -4.79 -9.11 -10.92
N LEU A 70 -6.06 -8.95 -11.32
CA LEU A 70 -7.17 -9.72 -10.71
C LEU A 70 -7.10 -11.22 -11.00
N ASN A 71 -6.40 -11.60 -12.09
CA ASN A 71 -6.29 -12.98 -12.56
C ASN A 71 -5.35 -13.85 -11.71
N LYS A 72 -4.58 -13.26 -10.78
CA LYS A 72 -3.76 -13.99 -9.81
C LYS A 72 -4.28 -13.80 -8.39
N PRO A 73 -4.14 -14.79 -7.51
CA PRO A 73 -4.52 -14.65 -6.11
C PRO A 73 -3.81 -13.45 -5.49
N LEU A 74 -4.61 -12.57 -4.87
CA LEU A 74 -4.11 -11.33 -4.29
C LEU A 74 -3.08 -11.68 -3.20
N PRO A 75 -1.82 -11.20 -3.27
CA PRO A 75 -0.79 -11.55 -2.29
C PRO A 75 -0.99 -10.72 -1.01
N VAL A 76 -2.01 -11.09 -0.23
CA VAL A 76 -2.38 -10.45 1.04
C VAL A 76 -1.19 -10.34 1.99
N ALA A 77 -0.33 -11.37 2.03
CA ALA A 77 0.88 -11.36 2.84
C ALA A 77 1.86 -10.25 2.43
N LEU A 78 2.08 -10.07 1.12
CA LEU A 78 2.96 -9.03 0.57
C LEU A 78 2.38 -7.64 0.85
N ILE A 79 1.08 -7.44 0.60
CA ILE A 79 0.39 -6.18 0.89
C ILE A 79 0.54 -5.83 2.38
N LYS A 80 0.34 -6.80 3.28
CA LYS A 80 0.49 -6.59 4.72
C LYS A 80 1.94 -6.20 5.10
N LYS A 81 2.95 -6.85 4.53
CA LYS A 81 4.37 -6.51 4.75
C LYS A 81 4.68 -5.08 4.32
N ILE A 82 4.26 -4.70 3.11
CA ILE A 82 4.46 -3.36 2.54
C ILE A 82 3.78 -2.31 3.43
N VAL A 83 2.51 -2.52 3.80
CA VAL A 83 1.77 -1.59 4.65
C VAL A 83 2.40 -1.45 6.04
N LYS A 84 2.84 -2.55 6.66
CA LYS A 84 3.54 -2.51 7.95
C LYS A 84 4.87 -1.73 7.86
N ALA A 85 5.66 -1.98 6.81
CA ALA A 85 6.88 -1.23 6.58
C ALA A 85 6.61 0.27 6.38
N ARG A 86 5.50 0.62 5.71
CA ARG A 86 5.07 2.01 5.52
C ARG A 86 4.69 2.67 6.84
N VAL A 87 3.94 1.99 7.68
CA VAL A 87 3.58 2.45 9.03
C VAL A 87 4.84 2.66 9.86
N ALA A 88 5.79 1.73 9.83
CA ALA A 88 7.05 1.86 10.54
C ALA A 88 7.88 3.06 10.04
N GLN A 89 7.97 3.27 8.73
CA GLN A 89 8.64 4.46 8.16
C GLN A 89 7.97 5.77 8.57
N HIS A 90 6.63 5.81 8.59
CA HIS A 90 5.87 6.98 9.03
C HIS A 90 5.99 7.22 10.54
N ALA A 91 6.12 6.17 11.34
CA ALA A 91 6.37 6.29 12.78
C ALA A 91 7.80 6.76 13.08
N ALA A 92 8.77 6.35 12.25
CA ALA A 92 10.20 6.68 12.41
C ALA A 92 10.59 8.05 11.82
N LYS A 93 9.79 8.64 10.93
CA LYS A 93 9.94 10.04 10.54
C LYS A 93 9.11 10.90 11.48
N PRO A 94 9.71 11.52 12.53
CA PRO A 94 9.03 12.63 13.19
C PRO A 94 8.83 13.71 12.13
N THR A 95 7.58 14.05 11.84
CA THR A 95 7.23 15.27 11.13
C THR A 95 7.94 16.41 11.86
N ARG A 96 8.97 16.98 11.24
CA ARG A 96 9.65 18.18 11.72
C ARG A 96 8.94 19.41 11.21
#